data_AF-A0A956LDF1-F1
#
_entry.id   AF-A0A956LDF1-F1
#
_cell.length_a   1.000
_cell.length_b   1.000
_cell.length_c   1.000
_cell.angle_alpha   90.00
_cell.angle_beta   90.00
_cell.angle_gamma   90.00
#
_symmetry.space_group_name_H-M   'P 1'
#
loop_
_entity.id
_entity.type
_entity.pdbx_description
1 polymer ?
#
loop_
_entity_poly.entity_id
_entity_poly.type
_entity_poly.pdbx_seq_one_letter_code
_entity_poly.pdbx_strand_id
1 'polypeptide(L)'
;MAREREPSGAAPSRAPAFDVGRALLERPDWFPRFAFTDEREPLSAARLLAQTLVVVAARGGEQRAFVVKQLVYHHVAEGELGGEPVALAFSAIDHGATGFTPVVEGQRLHLSAGGSHRGAVLLTDDETGSHWDLRSGRAVHGPLAGACMPRFSTRLLTVREALARDEALALSRAPPGLAARLFNQFGMFALRGRGFQPPPWRRTLHELDARLPFMTEGLGVIHGRYARFYPRARIDRDAALIDRWGRARARVQLREDDGLPEAAWQERDRPLPLQLYTRWYAFAFCFPHCPIYGDPASGYL
;
A
#
# COMPACT_ATOMS: atom_id res chain seq x y z
N MET A 1 34.07 10.66 -17.88
CA MET A 1 32.67 10.26 -17.68
C MET A 1 32.64 8.99 -16.85
N ALA A 2 32.43 9.10 -15.54
CA ALA A 2 32.40 7.96 -14.64
C ALA A 2 31.08 7.21 -14.85
N ARG A 3 31.15 5.92 -15.23
CA ARG A 3 29.98 5.03 -15.25
C ARG A 3 29.36 5.02 -13.86
N GLU A 4 28.11 5.43 -13.76
CA GLU A 4 27.32 5.34 -12.53
C GLU A 4 27.29 3.86 -12.09
N ARG A 5 27.78 3.57 -10.88
CA ARG A 5 27.51 2.27 -10.27
C ARG A 5 26.02 2.24 -9.96
N GLU A 6 25.29 1.34 -10.62
CA GLU A 6 23.88 1.09 -10.36
C GLU A 6 23.65 0.90 -8.84
N PRO A 7 22.52 1.38 -8.29
CA PRO A 7 22.19 1.11 -6.90
C PRO A 7 22.28 -0.40 -6.66
N SER A 8 22.77 -0.83 -5.51
CA SER A 8 23.04 -2.24 -5.24
C SER A 8 21.81 -3.15 -5.40
N GLY A 9 20.59 -2.61 -5.55
CA GLY A 9 19.37 -3.37 -5.80
C GLY A 9 19.43 -4.06 -7.15
N ALA A 10 19.27 -5.38 -7.20
CA ALA A 10 18.90 -6.01 -8.46
C ALA A 10 17.57 -5.39 -8.92
N ALA A 11 17.47 -4.98 -10.18
CA ALA A 11 16.17 -4.68 -10.75
C ALA A 11 15.32 -5.96 -10.67
N PRO A 12 14.11 -5.92 -10.11
CA PRO A 12 13.23 -7.07 -10.11
C PRO A 12 13.01 -7.50 -11.57
N SER A 13 12.97 -8.81 -11.79
CA SER A 13 12.59 -9.31 -13.11
C SER A 13 11.17 -8.85 -13.44
N ARG A 14 10.79 -8.89 -14.72
CA ARG A 14 9.43 -8.52 -15.11
C ARG A 14 8.45 -9.41 -14.32
N ALA A 15 7.48 -8.79 -13.63
CA ALA A 15 6.41 -9.54 -12.97
C ALA A 15 5.78 -10.51 -13.98
N PRO A 16 5.39 -11.73 -13.56
CA PRO A 16 4.80 -12.71 -14.46
C PRO A 16 3.56 -12.14 -15.15
N ALA A 17 3.24 -12.66 -16.34
CA ALA A 17 2.08 -12.22 -17.10
C ALA A 17 0.78 -12.41 -16.29
N PHE A 18 -0.19 -11.52 -16.51
CA PHE A 18 -1.49 -11.63 -15.86
C PHE A 18 -2.24 -12.87 -16.37
N ASP A 19 -2.69 -13.72 -15.44
CA ASP A 19 -3.47 -14.92 -15.74
C ASP A 19 -4.95 -14.66 -15.47
N VAL A 20 -5.69 -14.35 -16.55
CA VAL A 20 -7.13 -14.09 -16.50
C VAL A 20 -7.91 -15.29 -15.93
N GLY A 21 -7.47 -16.52 -16.20
CA GLY A 21 -8.13 -17.74 -15.71
C GLY A 21 -8.02 -17.94 -14.19
N ARG A 22 -7.15 -17.18 -13.53
CA ARG A 22 -6.97 -17.16 -12.07
C ARG A 22 -7.36 -15.82 -11.43
N ALA A 23 -7.94 -14.92 -12.21
CA ALA A 23 -8.49 -13.68 -11.71
C ALA A 23 -10.01 -13.82 -11.49
N LEU A 24 -10.50 -13.16 -10.45
CA LEU A 24 -11.91 -12.84 -10.33
C LEU A 24 -12.04 -11.41 -10.86
N LEU A 25 -12.62 -11.26 -12.04
CA LEU A 25 -12.85 -9.96 -12.67
C LEU A 25 -14.32 -9.61 -12.50
N GLU A 26 -14.58 -8.52 -11.82
CA GLU A 26 -15.92 -7.97 -11.60
C GLU A 26 -16.01 -6.59 -12.25
N ARG A 27 -17.22 -6.04 -12.25
CA ARG A 27 -17.49 -4.66 -12.67
C ARG A 27 -17.09 -3.66 -11.58
N PRO A 28 -17.02 -2.35 -11.91
CA PRO A 28 -16.90 -1.31 -10.89
C PRO A 28 -17.94 -1.48 -9.77
N ASP A 29 -17.63 -0.91 -8.61
CA ASP A 29 -18.53 -0.84 -7.45
C ASP A 29 -18.90 -2.19 -6.84
N TRP A 30 -17.98 -3.15 -6.89
CA TRP A 30 -18.14 -4.38 -6.11
C TRP A 30 -18.21 -4.09 -4.61
N PHE A 31 -17.59 -2.98 -4.18
CA PHE A 31 -17.76 -2.37 -2.86
C PHE A 31 -18.17 -0.90 -3.02
N PRO A 32 -18.96 -0.33 -2.09
CA PRO A 32 -19.34 1.07 -2.14
C PRO A 32 -18.11 1.98 -2.13
N ARG A 33 -18.10 3.02 -2.96
CA ARG A 33 -16.99 3.99 -2.99
C ARG A 33 -16.93 4.82 -1.72
N PHE A 34 -15.72 5.15 -1.30
CA PHE A 34 -15.48 6.20 -0.31
C PHE A 34 -15.00 7.46 -1.03
N ALA A 35 -15.95 8.24 -1.54
CA ALA A 35 -15.64 9.61 -1.98
C ALA A 35 -15.46 10.50 -0.75
N PHE A 36 -14.24 10.98 -0.50
CA PHE A 36 -13.98 11.92 0.58
C PHE A 36 -14.09 13.36 0.05
N THR A 37 -14.77 14.20 0.83
CA THR A 37 -15.02 15.61 0.51
C THR A 37 -13.97 16.50 1.16
N ASP A 38 -14.06 17.81 0.98
CA ASP A 38 -13.25 18.79 1.72
C ASP A 38 -13.57 18.89 3.22
N GLU A 39 -14.54 18.13 3.71
CA GLU A 39 -14.82 18.07 5.14
C GLU A 39 -13.62 17.50 5.91
N ARG A 40 -13.15 18.31 6.87
CA ARG A 40 -12.00 18.03 7.73
C ARG A 40 -12.46 18.07 9.17
N GLU A 41 -12.68 16.90 9.78
CA GLU A 41 -12.74 16.84 11.24
C GLU A 41 -11.31 16.70 11.78
N PRO A 42 -10.92 17.39 12.87
CA PRO A 42 -9.64 17.14 13.51
C PRO A 42 -9.58 15.69 14.01
N LEU A 43 -8.49 14.98 13.73
CA LEU A 43 -8.32 13.60 14.18
C LEU A 43 -8.37 13.49 15.72
N SER A 44 -7.90 14.51 16.42
CA SER A 44 -7.96 14.63 17.89
C SER A 44 -9.40 14.70 18.42
N ALA A 45 -10.36 15.22 17.64
CA ALA A 45 -11.77 15.32 18.00
C ALA A 45 -12.59 14.06 17.61
N ALA A 46 -12.02 13.16 16.83
CA ALA A 46 -12.69 12.01 16.21
C ALA A 46 -13.13 10.89 17.19
N ARG A 47 -12.77 10.99 18.48
CA ARG A 47 -13.06 9.99 19.54
C ARG A 47 -12.65 8.57 19.15
N LEU A 48 -11.53 8.43 18.43
CA LEU A 48 -10.93 7.14 18.10
C LEU A 48 -9.99 6.69 19.21
N LEU A 49 -9.85 5.37 19.39
CA LEU A 49 -8.88 4.83 20.33
C LEU A 49 -7.45 5.11 19.83
N ALA A 50 -6.51 5.38 20.74
CA ALA A 50 -5.13 5.73 20.41
C ALA A 50 -4.43 4.72 19.49
N GLN A 51 -4.71 3.43 19.66
CA GLN A 51 -4.18 2.31 18.87
C GLN A 51 -4.94 2.03 17.56
N THR A 52 -5.97 2.82 17.25
CA THR A 52 -6.71 2.67 15.99
C THR A 52 -5.77 2.93 14.84
N LEU A 53 -5.72 2.03 13.85
CA LEU A 53 -4.91 2.23 12.66
C LEU A 53 -5.58 3.19 11.68
N VAL A 54 -4.78 4.12 11.18
CA VAL A 54 -5.13 5.08 10.13
C VAL A 54 -4.07 5.01 9.03
N VAL A 55 -4.50 5.21 7.78
CA VAL A 55 -3.58 5.52 6.69
C VAL A 55 -3.52 7.02 6.55
N VAL A 56 -2.32 7.59 6.57
CA VAL A 56 -2.05 9.00 6.29
C VAL A 56 -1.53 9.13 4.86
N ALA A 57 -2.25 9.88 4.04
CA ALA A 57 -1.87 10.23 2.68
C ALA A 57 -1.53 11.72 2.61
N ALA A 58 -0.47 12.08 1.89
CA ALA A 58 -0.03 13.46 1.72
C ALA A 58 0.19 13.78 0.24
N ARG A 59 -0.41 14.88 -0.23
CA ARG A 59 -0.34 15.34 -1.62
C ARG A 59 -0.67 16.83 -1.70
N GLY A 60 -0.05 17.56 -2.63
CA GLY A 60 -0.32 19.00 -2.82
C GLY A 60 -0.07 19.87 -1.58
N GLY A 61 0.86 19.46 -0.69
CA GLY A 61 1.10 20.14 0.59
C GLY A 61 0.05 19.88 1.68
N GLU A 62 -0.99 19.10 1.38
CA GLU A 62 -2.01 18.67 2.34
C GLU A 62 -1.79 17.22 2.76
N GLN A 63 -2.18 16.88 3.99
CA GLN A 63 -2.25 15.50 4.44
C GLN A 63 -3.55 15.19 5.15
N ARG A 64 -3.99 13.94 5.04
CA ARG A 64 -5.24 13.48 5.65
C ARG A 64 -5.16 12.04 6.13
N ALA A 65 -5.79 11.77 7.25
CA ALA A 65 -5.95 10.44 7.83
C ALA A 65 -7.23 9.76 7.33
N PHE A 66 -7.16 8.45 7.17
CA PHE A 66 -8.26 7.58 6.77
C PHE A 66 -8.29 6.36 7.68
N VAL A 67 -9.42 6.07 8.32
CA VAL A 67 -9.50 4.92 9.25
C VAL A 67 -9.37 3.61 8.46
N VAL A 68 -8.39 2.77 8.82
CA VAL A 68 -8.15 1.48 8.15
C VAL A 68 -9.41 0.62 8.12
N LYS A 69 -10.21 0.65 9.19
CA LYS A 69 -11.47 -0.08 9.27
C LYS A 69 -12.47 0.31 8.17
N GLN A 70 -12.51 1.59 7.78
CA GLN A 70 -13.33 2.05 6.66
C GLN A 70 -12.72 1.62 5.32
N LEU A 71 -11.40 1.74 5.18
CA LEU A 71 -10.68 1.29 3.99
C LEU A 71 -10.76 -0.23 3.76
N VAL A 72 -10.89 -1.04 4.80
CA VAL A 72 -11.15 -2.49 4.68
C VAL A 72 -12.49 -2.77 4.01
N TYR A 73 -13.51 -1.95 4.27
CA TYR A 73 -14.84 -2.12 3.70
C TYR A 73 -14.95 -1.52 2.30
N HIS A 74 -14.38 -0.33 2.09
CA HIS A 74 -14.50 0.41 0.83
C HIS A 74 -13.40 0.05 -0.18
N HIS A 75 -12.25 -0.44 0.28
CA HIS A 75 -11.01 -0.71 -0.47
C HIS A 75 -10.36 0.50 -1.16
N VAL A 76 -11.14 1.48 -1.61
CA VAL A 76 -10.69 2.69 -2.27
C VAL A 76 -11.36 3.90 -1.62
N ALA A 77 -10.56 4.93 -1.31
CA ALA A 77 -11.04 6.26 -0.97
C ALA A 77 -10.54 7.26 -2.03
N GLU A 78 -11.44 8.01 -2.66
CA GLU A 78 -11.13 8.93 -3.75
C GLU A 78 -11.57 10.36 -3.43
N GLY A 79 -10.81 11.33 -3.91
CA GLY A 79 -11.08 12.75 -3.68
C GLY A 79 -9.91 13.61 -4.15
N GLU A 80 -9.74 14.76 -3.50
CA GLU A 80 -8.65 15.69 -3.79
C GLU A 80 -7.91 16.08 -2.51
N LEU A 81 -6.59 16.24 -2.61
CA LEU A 81 -5.74 16.73 -1.53
C LEU A 81 -4.84 17.84 -2.10
N GLY A 82 -4.90 19.04 -1.52
CA GLY A 82 -4.16 20.20 -2.05
C GLY A 82 -4.52 20.52 -3.51
N GLY A 83 -5.78 20.27 -3.92
CA GLY A 83 -6.25 20.47 -5.30
C GLY A 83 -5.77 19.42 -6.32
N GLU A 84 -5.07 18.37 -5.87
CA GLU A 84 -4.64 17.27 -6.74
C GLU A 84 -5.56 16.04 -6.58
N PRO A 85 -5.99 15.40 -7.69
CA PRO A 85 -6.71 14.13 -7.64
C PRO A 85 -5.92 13.03 -6.93
N VAL A 86 -6.58 12.36 -5.97
CA VAL A 86 -6.00 11.28 -5.18
C VAL A 86 -6.97 10.11 -5.10
N ALA A 87 -6.44 8.90 -5.30
CA ALA A 87 -7.10 7.66 -4.91
C ALA A 87 -6.20 6.90 -3.91
N LEU A 88 -6.74 6.58 -2.74
CA LEU A 88 -6.09 5.77 -1.73
C LEU A 88 -6.67 4.37 -1.76
N ALA A 89 -5.85 3.37 -2.04
CA ALA A 89 -6.27 1.97 -2.06
C ALA A 89 -5.67 1.19 -0.88
N PHE A 90 -6.46 0.27 -0.32
CA PHE A 90 -6.06 -0.59 0.79
C PHE A 90 -6.52 -2.04 0.62
N SER A 91 -5.61 -2.97 0.88
CA SER A 91 -5.90 -4.41 0.90
C SER A 91 -6.01 -4.91 2.34
N ALA A 92 -7.19 -5.41 2.71
CA ALA A 92 -7.42 -6.00 4.03
C ALA A 92 -6.62 -7.30 4.29
N ILE A 93 -5.99 -7.86 3.26
CA ILE A 93 -5.37 -9.19 3.29
C ILE A 93 -3.85 -9.07 3.41
N ASP A 94 -3.26 -8.22 2.57
CA ASP A 94 -1.82 -7.95 2.63
C ASP A 94 -1.46 -6.71 3.47
N HIS A 95 -2.45 -5.91 3.89
CA HIS A 95 -2.30 -4.66 4.64
C HIS A 95 -1.57 -3.52 3.90
N GLY A 96 -1.30 -3.69 2.61
CA GLY A 96 -0.71 -2.68 1.75
C GLY A 96 -1.67 -1.52 1.52
N ALA A 97 -1.13 -0.31 1.70
CA ALA A 97 -1.80 0.95 1.42
C ALA A 97 -1.01 1.73 0.36
N THR A 98 -1.64 2.06 -0.75
CA THR A 98 -1.00 2.81 -1.86
C THR A 98 -1.80 4.05 -2.18
N GLY A 99 -1.12 5.19 -2.27
CA GLY A 99 -1.69 6.42 -2.82
C GLY A 99 -1.43 6.50 -4.32
N PHE A 100 -2.42 6.94 -5.07
CA PHE A 100 -2.38 7.09 -6.52
C PHE A 100 -2.74 8.52 -6.93
N THR A 101 -2.09 8.99 -7.99
CA THR A 101 -2.62 10.08 -8.82
C THR A 101 -3.39 9.41 -9.97
N PRO A 102 -4.73 9.35 -9.92
CA PRO A 102 -5.54 8.62 -10.89
C PRO A 102 -5.69 9.42 -12.18
N VAL A 103 -4.57 9.79 -12.79
CA VAL A 103 -4.53 10.48 -14.08
C VAL A 103 -3.57 9.72 -14.98
N VAL A 104 -4.10 9.14 -16.04
CA VAL A 104 -3.35 8.34 -17.02
C VAL A 104 -3.62 8.93 -18.40
N GLU A 105 -2.55 9.23 -19.14
CA GLU A 105 -2.65 9.82 -20.50
C GLU A 105 -3.51 11.10 -20.55
N GLY A 106 -3.52 11.87 -19.46
CA GLY A 106 -4.30 13.11 -19.33
C GLY A 106 -5.76 12.91 -18.93
N GLN A 107 -6.24 11.67 -18.83
CA GLN A 107 -7.59 11.34 -18.37
C GLN A 107 -7.59 11.04 -16.87
N ARG A 108 -8.45 11.73 -16.12
CA ARG A 108 -8.75 11.37 -14.72
C ARG A 108 -9.58 10.09 -14.71
N LEU A 109 -9.16 9.12 -13.91
CA LEU A 109 -9.82 7.86 -13.69
C LEU A 109 -10.59 7.87 -12.36
N HIS A 110 -11.71 7.17 -12.32
CA HIS A 110 -12.47 6.92 -11.09
C HIS A 110 -12.38 5.44 -10.73
N LEU A 111 -11.77 5.13 -9.60
CA LEU A 111 -11.38 3.80 -9.19
C LEU A 111 -12.31 3.23 -8.13
N SER A 112 -12.66 1.95 -8.31
CA SER A 112 -13.34 1.15 -7.31
C SER A 112 -12.66 -0.22 -7.21
N ALA A 113 -12.98 -0.99 -6.17
CA ALA A 113 -12.60 -2.40 -6.14
C ALA A 113 -13.46 -3.17 -7.16
N GLY A 114 -12.81 -3.86 -8.11
CA GLY A 114 -13.48 -4.52 -9.23
C GLY A 114 -12.92 -5.91 -9.53
N GLY A 115 -12.27 -6.56 -8.55
CA GLY A 115 -11.82 -7.93 -8.72
C GLY A 115 -10.77 -8.37 -7.72
N SER A 116 -10.17 -9.52 -7.96
CA SER A 116 -9.00 -10.00 -7.22
C SER A 116 -8.11 -10.90 -8.06
N HIS A 117 -6.81 -10.82 -7.83
CA HIS A 117 -5.81 -11.66 -8.46
C HIS A 117 -4.57 -11.77 -7.58
N ARG A 118 -3.96 -12.96 -7.55
CA ARG A 118 -2.77 -13.29 -6.74
C ARG A 118 -2.89 -12.82 -5.30
N GLY A 119 -4.05 -13.07 -4.74
CA GLY A 119 -4.31 -12.80 -3.35
C GLY A 119 -4.46 -11.32 -2.97
N ALA A 120 -4.67 -10.40 -3.90
CA ALA A 120 -5.15 -9.06 -3.54
C ALA A 120 -6.29 -8.59 -4.42
N VAL A 121 -6.95 -7.54 -3.94
CA VAL A 121 -7.97 -6.79 -4.66
C VAL A 121 -7.33 -6.11 -5.88
N LEU A 122 -8.04 -6.18 -7.01
CA LEU A 122 -7.78 -5.36 -8.18
C LEU A 122 -8.67 -4.13 -8.12
N LEU A 123 -8.11 -2.99 -8.53
CA LEU A 123 -8.89 -1.79 -8.79
C LEU A 123 -9.46 -1.87 -10.20
N THR A 124 -10.58 -1.21 -10.44
CA THR A 124 -11.16 -1.02 -11.77
C THR A 124 -11.49 0.45 -11.96
N ASP A 125 -11.19 0.99 -13.14
CA ASP A 125 -11.63 2.33 -13.54
C ASP A 125 -12.96 2.30 -14.32
N ASP A 126 -13.75 3.36 -14.17
CA ASP A 126 -15.03 3.51 -14.87
C ASP A 126 -14.88 3.86 -16.35
N GLU A 127 -13.82 4.60 -16.67
CA GLU A 127 -13.62 5.23 -17.98
C GLU A 127 -13.37 4.20 -19.08
N THR A 128 -12.60 3.15 -18.75
CA THR A 128 -12.15 2.13 -19.69
C THR A 128 -12.51 0.72 -19.23
N GLY A 129 -12.86 0.52 -17.96
CA GLY A 129 -13.09 -0.80 -17.38
C GLY A 129 -11.80 -1.61 -17.22
N SER A 130 -10.63 -0.97 -17.20
CA SER A 130 -9.36 -1.67 -17.01
C SER A 130 -9.18 -2.09 -15.55
N HIS A 131 -8.48 -3.20 -15.33
CA HIS A 131 -8.15 -3.68 -13.99
C HIS A 131 -6.71 -3.36 -13.64
N TRP A 132 -6.48 -2.88 -12.43
CA TRP A 132 -5.21 -2.37 -11.94
C TRP A 132 -4.78 -3.11 -10.69
N ASP A 133 -3.49 -3.43 -10.61
CA ASP A 133 -2.90 -4.00 -9.40
C ASP A 133 -2.61 -2.88 -8.38
N LEU A 134 -3.22 -2.94 -7.18
CA LEU A 134 -3.10 -1.86 -6.20
C LEU A 134 -1.68 -1.65 -5.65
N ARG A 135 -0.80 -2.65 -5.78
CA ARG A 135 0.55 -2.59 -5.22
C ARG A 135 1.49 -1.90 -6.20
N SER A 136 1.45 -2.31 -7.46
CA SER A 136 2.34 -1.84 -8.52
C SER A 136 1.79 -0.62 -9.28
N GLY A 137 0.48 -0.39 -9.26
CA GLY A 137 -0.20 0.64 -10.04
C GLY A 137 -0.30 0.32 -11.53
N ARG A 138 0.01 -0.91 -11.94
CA ARG A 138 -0.05 -1.30 -13.35
C ARG A 138 -1.46 -1.79 -13.70
N ALA A 139 -1.96 -1.36 -14.86
CA ALA A 139 -3.09 -2.01 -15.49
C ALA A 139 -2.66 -3.41 -15.94
N VAL A 140 -3.33 -4.43 -15.42
CA VAL A 140 -3.04 -5.84 -15.68
C VAL A 140 -4.01 -6.45 -16.68
N HIS A 141 -5.18 -5.84 -16.88
CA HIS A 141 -6.21 -6.28 -17.80
C HIS A 141 -7.02 -5.09 -18.33
N GLY A 142 -7.68 -5.27 -19.48
CA GLY A 142 -8.52 -4.26 -20.11
C GLY A 142 -7.77 -3.32 -21.07
N PRO A 143 -8.45 -2.28 -21.58
CA PRO A 143 -7.91 -1.39 -22.63
C PRO A 143 -6.59 -0.70 -22.30
N LEU A 144 -6.34 -0.37 -21.02
CA LEU A 144 -5.12 0.30 -20.57
C LEU A 144 -4.02 -0.69 -20.13
N ALA A 145 -4.16 -2.00 -20.38
CA ALA A 145 -3.20 -3.01 -19.95
C ALA A 145 -1.74 -2.64 -20.31
N GLY A 146 -0.86 -2.67 -19.31
CA GLY A 146 0.54 -2.26 -19.42
C GLY A 146 0.82 -0.82 -18.99
N ALA A 147 -0.20 0.05 -18.97
CA ALA A 147 -0.08 1.40 -18.40
C ALA A 147 0.25 1.34 -16.91
N CYS A 148 0.88 2.40 -16.40
CA CYS A 148 1.24 2.52 -14.99
C CYS A 148 0.73 3.84 -14.44
N MET A 149 -0.14 3.74 -13.44
CA MET A 149 -0.64 4.89 -12.71
C MET A 149 0.44 5.42 -11.76
N PRO A 150 0.68 6.75 -11.70
CA PRO A 150 1.60 7.32 -10.74
C PRO A 150 1.19 7.00 -9.29
N ARG A 151 2.17 6.57 -8.49
CA ARG A 151 2.01 6.22 -7.08
C ARG A 151 2.74 7.20 -6.18
N PHE A 152 2.24 7.37 -4.97
CA PHE A 152 2.94 8.06 -3.90
C PHE A 152 2.85 7.27 -2.59
N SER A 153 3.79 7.53 -1.68
CA SER A 153 3.88 6.82 -0.42
C SER A 153 2.76 7.23 0.53
N THR A 154 2.24 6.26 1.27
CA THR A 154 1.35 6.49 2.41
C THR A 154 2.04 6.05 3.70
N ARG A 155 1.47 6.40 4.85
CA ARG A 155 1.90 5.86 6.15
C ARG A 155 0.73 5.16 6.83
N LEU A 156 0.92 3.91 7.20
CA LEU A 156 0.04 3.22 8.13
C LEU A 156 0.51 3.54 9.55
N LEU A 157 -0.28 4.26 10.34
CA LEU A 157 0.06 4.73 11.70
C LEU A 157 -1.06 4.37 12.69
N THR A 158 -0.76 4.35 13.98
CA THR A 158 -1.80 4.48 15.02
C THR A 158 -2.27 5.95 15.09
N VAL A 159 -3.46 6.18 15.65
CA VAL A 159 -3.95 7.54 15.92
C VAL A 159 -2.99 8.30 16.83
N ARG A 160 -2.42 7.63 17.84
CA ARG A 160 -1.42 8.23 18.74
C ARG A 160 -0.22 8.75 17.96
N GLU A 161 0.35 7.89 17.13
CA GLU A 161 1.57 8.15 16.37
C GLU A 161 1.35 9.14 15.21
N ALA A 162 0.11 9.21 14.70
CA ALA A 162 -0.31 10.23 13.75
C ALA A 162 -0.42 11.61 14.42
N LEU A 163 -1.08 11.71 15.58
CA LEU A 163 -1.22 12.97 16.33
C LEU A 163 0.11 13.46 16.92
N ALA A 164 1.02 12.55 17.29
CA ALA A 164 2.37 12.92 17.74
C ALA A 164 3.20 13.58 16.63
N ARG A 165 2.91 13.28 15.34
CA ARG A 165 3.57 13.93 14.19
C ARG A 165 2.88 15.22 13.76
N ASP A 166 1.56 15.23 13.81
CA ASP A 166 0.73 16.38 13.45
C ASP A 166 -0.54 16.39 14.29
N GLU A 167 -0.56 17.27 15.29
CA GLU A 167 -1.71 17.45 16.19
C GLU A 167 -2.95 18.01 15.46
N ALA A 168 -2.73 18.71 14.34
CA ALA A 168 -3.77 19.31 13.51
C ALA A 168 -4.23 18.39 12.37
N LEU A 169 -3.75 17.14 12.32
CA LEU A 169 -4.07 16.20 11.24
C LEU A 169 -5.59 16.05 11.07
N ALA A 170 -6.07 16.32 9.87
CA ALA A 170 -7.46 16.14 9.51
C ALA A 170 -7.78 14.66 9.25
N LEU A 171 -8.99 14.25 9.61
CA LEU A 171 -9.56 12.95 9.33
C LEU A 171 -10.63 13.09 8.24
N SER A 172 -10.62 12.20 7.25
CA SER A 172 -11.76 11.94 6.37
C SER A 172 -12.48 10.68 6.80
N ARG A 173 -13.81 10.76 6.90
CA ARG A 173 -14.68 9.62 7.16
C ARG A 173 -15.54 9.30 5.97
N ALA A 174 -15.71 8.00 5.74
CA ALA A 174 -16.76 7.53 4.85
C ALA A 174 -18.14 7.85 5.46
N PRO A 175 -19.15 8.14 4.62
CA PRO A 175 -20.52 8.35 5.08
C PRO A 175 -21.01 7.18 5.93
N PRO A 176 -21.78 7.44 6.99
CA PRO A 176 -22.29 6.37 7.84
C PRO A 176 -23.28 5.49 7.07
N GLY A 177 -22.99 4.19 6.96
CA GLY A 177 -23.88 3.21 6.34
C GLY A 177 -24.17 2.02 7.25
N LEU A 178 -25.43 1.56 7.28
CA LEU A 178 -25.84 0.38 8.07
C LEU A 178 -25.06 -0.87 7.63
N ALA A 179 -24.88 -1.06 6.32
CA ALA A 179 -24.09 -2.17 5.76
C ALA A 179 -22.63 -2.13 6.23
N ALA A 180 -21.99 -0.96 6.22
CA ALA A 180 -20.63 -0.79 6.72
C ALA A 180 -20.53 -1.09 8.22
N ARG A 181 -21.54 -0.69 9.03
CA ARG A 181 -21.60 -0.99 10.46
C ARG A 181 -21.73 -2.49 10.74
N LEU A 182 -22.62 -3.18 10.01
CA LEU A 182 -22.83 -4.62 10.11
C LEU A 182 -21.60 -5.40 9.65
N PHE A 183 -21.02 -5.06 8.49
CA PHE A 183 -19.77 -5.65 8.00
C PHE A 183 -18.66 -5.51 9.05
N ASN A 184 -18.56 -4.34 9.67
CA ASN A 184 -17.57 -4.05 10.69
C ASN A 184 -17.75 -4.80 12.02
N GLN A 185 -18.92 -5.39 12.28
CA GLN A 185 -19.18 -6.19 13.48
C GLN A 185 -18.72 -7.64 13.28
N PHE A 186 -18.81 -8.17 12.06
CA PHE A 186 -18.49 -9.56 11.73
C PHE A 186 -17.14 -9.74 11.00
N GLY A 187 -16.75 -8.78 10.17
CA GLY A 187 -15.50 -8.78 9.39
C GLY A 187 -14.24 -8.36 10.16
N MET A 188 -14.36 -7.89 11.40
CA MET A 188 -13.19 -7.47 12.21
C MET A 188 -12.52 -8.64 12.94
N PHE A 189 -13.24 -9.74 13.18
CA PHE A 189 -12.68 -11.00 13.73
C PHE A 189 -11.54 -11.56 12.85
N ALA A 190 -11.56 -11.18 11.58
CA ALA A 190 -10.64 -11.56 10.53
C ALA A 190 -9.28 -10.81 10.55
N LEU A 191 -9.23 -9.60 11.13
CA LEU A 191 -8.03 -8.73 11.12
C LEU A 191 -7.11 -8.96 12.33
N ARG A 192 -7.61 -9.51 13.45
CA ARG A 192 -6.82 -9.74 14.68
C ARG A 192 -5.96 -11.03 14.64
N GLY A 193 -5.85 -11.70 13.48
CA GLY A 193 -5.16 -12.99 13.31
C GLY A 193 -4.26 -13.06 12.06
N ARG A 194 -4.00 -14.28 11.56
CA ARG A 194 -3.14 -14.58 10.38
C ARG A 194 -3.65 -14.06 9.02
N GLY A 195 -4.48 -13.01 9.01
CA GLY A 195 -5.21 -12.52 7.85
C GLY A 195 -6.37 -13.45 7.47
N PHE A 196 -7.55 -12.89 7.25
CA PHE A 196 -8.69 -13.66 6.77
C PHE A 196 -8.58 -13.90 5.26
N GLN A 197 -8.68 -15.18 4.89
CA GLN A 197 -8.50 -15.65 3.53
C GLN A 197 -9.78 -16.36 3.10
N PRO A 198 -10.75 -15.68 2.48
CA PRO A 198 -11.97 -16.34 2.03
C PRO A 198 -11.65 -17.44 0.99
N PRO A 199 -12.34 -18.58 0.96
CA PRO A 199 -12.00 -19.69 0.07
C PRO A 199 -11.86 -19.35 -1.43
N PRO A 200 -12.70 -18.47 -2.03
CA PRO A 200 -12.52 -18.04 -3.42
C PRO A 200 -11.18 -17.33 -3.67
N TRP A 201 -10.67 -16.60 -2.68
CA TRP A 201 -9.42 -15.86 -2.76
C TRP A 201 -8.21 -16.79 -2.88
N ARG A 202 -8.21 -17.95 -2.19
CA ARG A 202 -7.11 -18.93 -2.28
C ARG A 202 -6.91 -19.48 -3.69
N ARG A 203 -7.97 -19.51 -4.51
CA ARG A 203 -7.87 -19.97 -5.91
C ARG A 203 -7.07 -19.02 -6.79
N THR A 204 -7.02 -17.74 -6.42
CA THR A 204 -6.25 -16.71 -7.13
C THR A 204 -4.75 -16.78 -6.79
N LEU A 205 -4.37 -17.41 -5.67
CA LEU A 205 -2.97 -17.58 -5.28
C LEU A 205 -2.29 -18.61 -6.17
N HIS A 206 -1.20 -18.21 -6.80
CA HIS A 206 -0.29 -19.07 -7.54
C HIS A 206 1.11 -18.47 -7.52
N GLU A 207 2.13 -19.27 -7.84
CA GLU A 207 3.53 -18.81 -7.96
C GLU A 207 4.05 -18.12 -6.69
N LEU A 208 3.91 -18.80 -5.55
CA LEU A 208 4.39 -18.26 -4.27
C LEU A 208 5.92 -18.30 -4.22
N ASP A 209 6.52 -17.15 -3.87
CA ASP A 209 7.97 -17.06 -3.66
C ASP A 209 8.35 -17.70 -2.32
N ALA A 210 9.05 -18.83 -2.38
CA ALA A 210 9.41 -19.66 -1.23
C ALA A 210 10.57 -19.10 -0.38
N ARG A 211 11.20 -17.98 -0.76
CA ARG A 211 12.34 -17.40 -0.01
C ARG A 211 11.98 -16.93 1.40
N LEU A 212 10.70 -16.62 1.65
CA LEU A 212 10.17 -16.33 2.97
C LEU A 212 8.79 -16.99 3.16
N PRO A 213 8.36 -17.23 4.41
CA PRO A 213 6.99 -17.64 4.69
C PRO A 213 5.95 -16.71 4.05
N PHE A 214 4.88 -17.29 3.52
CA PHE A 214 3.83 -16.60 2.77
C PHE A 214 3.32 -15.31 3.45
N MET A 215 3.02 -15.38 4.75
CA MET A 215 2.50 -14.26 5.55
C MET A 215 3.58 -13.44 6.27
N THR A 216 4.86 -13.56 5.92
CA THR A 216 5.92 -12.76 6.55
C THR A 216 5.61 -11.27 6.37
N GLU A 217 5.46 -10.57 7.49
CA GLU A 217 5.23 -9.13 7.52
C GLU A 217 6.54 -8.39 7.29
N GLY A 218 6.49 -7.26 6.59
CA GLY A 218 7.67 -6.43 6.38
C GLY A 218 7.36 -5.15 5.65
N LEU A 219 8.41 -4.37 5.43
CA LEU A 219 8.37 -3.16 4.64
C LEU A 219 8.98 -3.44 3.27
N GLY A 220 8.23 -3.19 2.21
CA GLY A 220 8.78 -3.07 0.88
C GLY A 220 9.17 -1.64 0.60
N VAL A 221 10.42 -1.37 0.24
CA VAL A 221 10.88 -0.04 -0.22
C VAL A 221 11.13 -0.09 -1.71
N ILE A 222 10.65 0.91 -2.43
CA ILE A 222 10.70 0.99 -3.90
C ILE A 222 11.35 2.32 -4.30
N HIS A 223 12.33 2.26 -5.20
CA HIS A 223 12.99 3.42 -5.76
C HIS A 223 13.24 3.23 -7.26
N GLY A 224 12.48 3.96 -8.08
CA GLY A 224 12.49 3.78 -9.54
C GLY A 224 12.06 2.37 -9.92
N ARG A 225 12.92 1.65 -10.64
CA ARG A 225 12.69 0.23 -10.97
C ARG A 225 13.12 -0.73 -9.87
N TYR A 226 13.84 -0.27 -8.85
CA TYR A 226 14.43 -1.12 -7.82
C TYR A 226 13.50 -1.26 -6.62
N ALA A 227 13.54 -2.42 -5.98
CA ALA A 227 12.74 -2.72 -4.81
C ALA A 227 13.52 -3.63 -3.86
N ARG A 228 13.31 -3.48 -2.55
CA ARG A 228 13.91 -4.33 -1.51
C ARG A 228 12.88 -4.57 -0.42
N PHE A 229 12.87 -5.79 0.13
CA PHE A 229 11.97 -6.17 1.20
C PHE A 229 12.73 -6.31 2.52
N TYR A 230 12.19 -5.71 3.58
CA TYR A 230 12.73 -5.75 4.93
C TYR A 230 11.74 -6.52 5.82
N PRO A 231 11.97 -7.82 6.08
CA PRO A 231 11.14 -8.59 6.98
C PRO A 231 11.15 -7.94 8.36
N ARG A 232 9.96 -7.72 8.95
CA ARG A 232 9.81 -7.04 10.25
C ARG A 232 10.66 -7.69 11.34
N ALA A 233 10.71 -9.03 11.35
CA ALA A 233 11.48 -9.82 12.31
C ALA A 233 13.01 -9.70 12.17
N ARG A 234 13.52 -9.07 11.09
CA ARG A 234 14.95 -8.85 10.86
C ARG A 234 15.38 -7.40 11.10
N ILE A 235 14.44 -6.51 11.42
CA ILE A 235 14.75 -5.12 11.76
C ILE A 235 14.95 -5.07 13.27
N ASP A 236 16.11 -4.57 13.69
CA ASP A 236 16.39 -4.37 15.11
C ASP A 236 15.40 -3.36 15.70
N ARG A 237 14.88 -3.66 16.89
CA ARG A 237 13.95 -2.78 17.58
C ARG A 237 14.67 -1.57 18.18
N ASP A 238 15.93 -1.74 18.57
CA ASP A 238 16.69 -0.75 19.32
C ASP A 238 17.68 0.01 18.43
N ALA A 239 17.80 -0.36 17.16
CA ALA A 239 18.71 0.26 16.20
C ALA A 239 18.09 0.45 14.81
N ALA A 240 18.23 1.65 14.26
CA ALA A 240 17.85 1.92 12.88
C ALA A 240 18.88 1.34 11.91
N LEU A 241 18.40 0.61 10.91
CA LEU A 241 19.19 0.14 9.78
C LEU A 241 19.44 1.28 8.80
N ILE A 242 20.69 1.48 8.40
CA ILE A 242 21.03 2.39 7.30
C ILE A 242 21.39 1.58 6.06
N ASP A 243 20.52 1.63 5.06
CA ASP A 243 20.66 0.88 3.84
C ASP A 243 20.97 1.80 2.64
N ARG A 244 21.91 1.37 1.79
CA ARG A 244 22.38 2.15 0.64
C ARG A 244 21.55 1.85 -0.62
N TRP A 245 21.18 2.91 -1.31
CA TRP A 245 20.42 2.93 -2.55
C TRP A 245 21.16 3.80 -3.58
N GLY A 246 22.28 3.27 -4.09
CA GLY A 246 23.18 4.04 -4.94
C GLY A 246 23.83 5.16 -4.12
N ARG A 247 23.53 6.42 -4.46
CA ARG A 247 23.98 7.60 -3.69
C ARG A 247 23.08 7.94 -2.50
N ALA A 248 21.86 7.40 -2.48
CA ALA A 248 20.90 7.65 -1.42
C ALA A 248 21.10 6.69 -0.25
N ARG A 249 20.69 7.11 0.95
CA ARG A 249 20.64 6.26 2.13
C ARG A 249 19.24 6.24 2.73
N ALA A 250 18.65 5.05 2.83
CA ALA A 250 17.38 4.84 3.50
C ALA A 250 17.65 4.41 4.95
N ARG A 251 17.10 5.15 5.91
CA ARG A 251 16.98 4.72 7.30
C ARG A 251 15.71 3.89 7.42
N VAL A 252 15.83 2.64 7.80
CA VAL A 252 14.72 1.71 8.05
C VAL A 252 14.70 1.36 9.54
N GLN A 253 13.56 1.49 10.20
CA GLN A 253 13.45 1.25 11.64
C GLN A 253 12.06 0.75 12.01
N LEU A 254 11.93 0.11 13.17
CA LEU A 254 10.63 -0.13 13.80
C LEU A 254 10.24 1.12 14.60
N ARG A 255 8.99 1.56 14.49
CA ARG A 255 8.48 2.64 15.35
C ARG A 255 8.29 2.15 16.77
N GLU A 256 8.56 3.02 17.73
CA GLU A 256 8.49 2.70 19.16
C GLU A 256 7.05 2.39 19.61
N ASP A 257 6.05 3.14 19.11
CA ASP A 257 4.66 3.03 19.53
C ASP A 257 4.01 1.68 19.17
N ASP A 258 4.16 1.24 17.92
CA ASP A 258 3.42 0.11 17.35
C ASP A 258 4.30 -1.01 16.81
N GLY A 259 5.63 -0.82 16.77
CA GLY A 259 6.57 -1.80 16.22
C GLY A 259 6.41 -2.04 14.72
N LEU A 260 5.70 -1.17 14.00
CA LEU A 260 5.58 -1.23 12.55
C LEU A 260 6.81 -0.59 11.89
N PRO A 261 7.30 -1.17 10.78
CA PRO A 261 8.46 -0.65 10.11
C PRO A 261 8.14 0.60 9.29
N GLU A 262 9.08 1.52 9.22
CA GLU A 262 9.06 2.68 8.34
C GLU A 262 10.44 2.95 7.73
N ALA A 263 10.45 3.61 6.57
CA ALA A 263 11.65 4.06 5.89
C ALA A 263 11.59 5.56 5.63
N ALA A 264 12.72 6.23 5.81
CA ALA A 264 12.94 7.61 5.43
C ALA A 264 14.31 7.77 4.77
N TRP A 265 14.45 8.70 3.83
CA TRP A 265 15.76 9.06 3.32
C TRP A 265 16.54 9.84 4.37
N GLN A 266 17.85 9.62 4.48
CA GLN A 266 18.71 10.41 5.35
C GLN A 266 18.97 11.82 4.79
N GLU A 267 18.81 12.00 3.48
CA GLU A 267 18.90 13.31 2.86
C GLU A 267 17.72 14.18 3.31
N ARG A 268 18.02 15.38 3.84
CA ARG A 268 17.00 16.35 4.25
C ARG A 268 16.13 16.76 3.06
N ASP A 269 14.88 17.09 3.37
CA ASP A 269 13.87 17.61 2.43
C ASP A 269 13.51 16.68 1.25
N ARG A 270 13.95 15.43 1.31
CA ARG A 270 13.57 14.43 0.32
C ARG A 270 12.22 13.82 0.67
N PRO A 271 11.26 13.77 -0.27
CA PRO A 271 9.98 13.11 -0.02
C PRO A 271 10.20 11.63 0.30
N LEU A 272 9.29 11.05 1.09
CA LEU A 272 9.38 9.67 1.55
C LEU A 272 9.70 8.70 0.40
N PRO A 273 10.55 7.69 0.65
CA PRO A 273 10.62 6.57 -0.27
C PRO A 273 9.23 5.97 -0.44
N LEU A 274 8.90 5.57 -1.68
CA LEU A 274 7.70 4.76 -1.89
C LEU A 274 7.87 3.48 -1.09
N GLN A 275 7.02 3.30 -0.09
CA GLN A 275 7.11 2.17 0.82
C GLN A 275 5.74 1.55 1.05
N LEU A 276 5.72 0.24 1.24
CA LEU A 276 4.52 -0.57 1.43
C LEU A 276 4.75 -1.49 2.62
N TYR A 277 4.07 -1.22 3.73
CA TYR A 277 3.93 -2.23 4.77
C TYR A 277 3.00 -3.32 4.24
N THR A 278 3.51 -4.54 4.07
CA THR A 278 2.75 -5.60 3.40
C THR A 278 3.21 -7.00 3.81
N ARG A 279 2.64 -8.02 3.17
CA ARG A 279 3.04 -9.42 3.29
C ARG A 279 3.99 -9.82 2.17
N TRP A 280 4.90 -10.75 2.46
CA TRP A 280 5.90 -11.20 1.50
C TRP A 280 5.30 -11.64 0.17
N TYR A 281 4.25 -12.48 0.18
CA TYR A 281 3.65 -12.98 -1.05
C TYR A 281 3.17 -11.86 -1.99
N ALA A 282 2.63 -10.78 -1.41
CA ALA A 282 2.09 -9.66 -2.16
C ALA A 282 3.21 -8.80 -2.75
N PHE A 283 4.27 -8.57 -1.98
CA PHE A 283 5.42 -7.80 -2.44
C PHE A 283 6.24 -8.55 -3.49
N ALA A 284 6.58 -9.80 -3.23
CA ALA A 284 7.37 -10.64 -4.12
C ALA A 284 6.72 -10.85 -5.48
N PHE A 285 5.37 -10.87 -5.53
CA PHE A 285 4.66 -10.90 -6.80
C PHE A 285 4.95 -9.67 -7.67
N CYS A 286 4.87 -8.48 -7.09
CA CYS A 286 5.07 -7.24 -7.83
C CYS A 286 6.53 -6.99 -8.15
N PHE A 287 7.43 -7.53 -7.32
CA PHE A 287 8.86 -7.35 -7.39
C PHE A 287 9.58 -8.71 -7.28
N PRO A 288 9.43 -9.59 -8.28
CA PRO A 288 10.03 -10.91 -8.23
C PRO A 288 11.54 -10.80 -8.22
N HIS A 289 12.19 -11.68 -7.45
CA HIS A 289 13.63 -11.67 -7.21
C HIS A 289 14.18 -10.37 -6.57
N CYS A 290 13.32 -9.51 -6.01
CA CYS A 290 13.80 -8.39 -5.21
C CYS A 290 14.68 -8.91 -4.06
N PRO A 291 15.75 -8.19 -3.68
CA PRO A 291 16.56 -8.57 -2.54
C PRO A 291 15.77 -8.51 -1.23
N ILE A 292 16.11 -9.43 -0.32
CA ILE A 292 15.56 -9.49 1.02
C ILE A 292 16.66 -9.07 1.99
N TYR A 293 16.39 -8.11 2.87
CA TYR A 293 17.35 -7.69 3.88
C TYR A 293 17.69 -8.85 4.84
N GLY A 294 18.98 -9.01 5.15
CA GLY A 294 19.50 -10.08 6.00
C GLY A 294 19.41 -11.48 5.39
N ASP A 295 19.22 -11.59 4.07
CA ASP A 295 19.34 -12.84 3.35
C ASP A 295 20.71 -12.91 2.64
N PRO A 296 21.63 -13.80 3.08
CA PRO A 296 22.95 -13.96 2.47
C PRO A 296 22.88 -14.30 0.97
N ALA A 297 21.83 -15.03 0.54
CA ALA A 297 21.64 -15.41 -0.85
C ALA A 297 21.21 -14.23 -1.74
N SER A 298 20.67 -13.17 -1.13
CA SER A 298 20.29 -11.94 -1.82
C SER A 298 21.48 -10.99 -2.04
N GLY A 299 22.67 -11.29 -1.49
CA GLY A 299 23.87 -10.46 -1.60
C GLY A 299 23.89 -9.23 -0.68
N TYR A 300 23.04 -9.21 0.36
CA TYR A 300 22.91 -8.12 1.32
C TYR A 300 23.20 -8.59 2.74
N LEU A 301 24.29 -8.08 3.30
CA LEU A 301 24.54 -8.01 4.75
C LEU A 301 24.10 -6.63 5.24
#